data_AF-A0A8U0A456-F1
#
_entry.id   AF-A0A8U0A456-F1
#
_cell.length_a   1.000
_cell.length_b   1.000
_cell.length_c   1.000
_cell.angle_alpha   90.00
_cell.angle_beta   90.00
_cell.angle_gamma   90.00
#
_symmetry.space_group_name_H-M   'P 1'
#
loop_
_entity.id
_entity.type
_entity.pdbx_description
1 polymer ?
#
loop_
_entity_poly.entity_id
_entity_poly.type
_entity_poly.pdbx_seq_one_letter_code
_entity_poly.pdbx_strand_id
1 'polypeptide(L)'
;MIDQLSVARRSVRRARETTDNAAVREQLASIDEGLMELTEEQTTQDTDPATEVDRLTPIEEKLAGLLDAASGDTETQIAEARDAIDIFRQEHTEWDTEQPRD
;
A
#
# COMPACT_ATOMS: atom_id res chain seq x y z
N MET A 1 -13.80 -3.01 -10.17
CA MET A 1 -12.84 -2.23 -9.37
C MET A 1 -11.80 -3.22 -8.90
N ILE A 2 -10.55 -3.06 -9.29
CA ILE A 2 -9.47 -3.91 -8.78
C ILE A 2 -9.20 -3.38 -7.37
N ASP A 3 -9.15 -4.28 -6.39
CA ASP A 3 -8.81 -3.90 -5.02
C ASP A 3 -7.32 -3.52 -4.97
N GLN A 4 -7.05 -2.22 -5.01
CA GLN A 4 -5.68 -1.70 -5.11
C GLN A 4 -4.83 -2.06 -3.89
N LEU A 5 -5.44 -2.13 -2.71
CA LEU A 5 -4.75 -2.61 -1.50
C LEU A 5 -4.32 -4.06 -1.62
N SER A 6 -5.17 -4.93 -2.19
CA SER A 6 -4.80 -6.31 -2.52
C SER A 6 -3.67 -6.39 -3.56
N VAL A 7 -3.63 -5.48 -4.53
CA VAL A 7 -2.53 -5.38 -5.49
C VAL A 7 -1.24 -4.96 -4.78
N ALA A 8 -1.28 -3.90 -3.99
CA ALA A 8 -0.14 -3.41 -3.21
C ALA A 8 0.42 -4.52 -2.33
N ARG A 9 -0.46 -5.21 -1.58
CA ARG A 9 -0.09 -6.33 -0.71
C ARG A 9 0.56 -7.47 -1.47
N ARG A 10 0.03 -7.83 -2.65
CA ARG A 10 0.61 -8.89 -3.49
C ARG A 10 2.03 -8.54 -3.94
N SER A 11 2.26 -7.29 -4.35
CA SER A 11 3.59 -6.85 -4.78
C SER A 11 4.57 -6.80 -3.60
N VAL A 12 4.14 -6.33 -2.41
CA VAL A 12 4.96 -6.40 -1.17
C VAL A 12 5.33 -7.84 -0.82
N ARG A 13 4.38 -8.77 -0.92
CA ARG A 13 4.63 -10.20 -0.67
C ARG A 13 5.68 -10.76 -1.63
N ARG A 14 5.58 -10.43 -2.92
CA ARG A 14 6.58 -10.84 -3.92
C ARG A 14 7.95 -10.23 -3.62
N ALA A 15 8.02 -8.93 -3.31
CA ALA A 15 9.27 -8.28 -2.91
C ALA A 15 9.94 -9.00 -1.73
N ARG A 16 9.13 -9.47 -0.76
CA ARG A 16 9.60 -10.22 0.41
C ARG A 16 10.17 -11.60 0.04
N GLU A 17 9.56 -12.26 -0.93
CA GLU A 17 9.98 -13.57 -1.44
C GLU A 17 11.26 -13.47 -2.30
N THR A 18 11.44 -12.37 -3.02
CA THR A 18 12.58 -12.16 -3.92
C THR A 18 13.80 -11.53 -3.26
N THR A 19 13.63 -10.79 -2.16
CA THR A 19 14.74 -10.10 -1.50
C THR A 19 15.58 -11.05 -0.65
N ASP A 20 16.90 -11.00 -0.83
CA ASP A 20 17.87 -11.72 0.02
C ASP A 20 18.23 -10.95 1.30
N ASN A 21 17.87 -9.67 1.37
CA ASN A 21 18.20 -8.83 2.52
C ASN A 21 17.19 -9.05 3.66
N ALA A 22 17.65 -9.66 4.76
CA ALA A 22 16.82 -9.99 5.91
C ALA A 22 16.16 -8.76 6.56
N ALA A 23 16.85 -7.60 6.58
CA ALA A 23 16.29 -6.37 7.14
C ALA A 23 15.15 -5.82 6.26
N VAL A 24 15.35 -5.81 4.94
CA VAL A 24 14.31 -5.44 3.97
C VAL A 24 13.13 -6.41 4.05
N ARG A 25 13.40 -7.71 4.19
CA ARG A 25 12.38 -8.75 4.32
C ARG A 25 11.50 -8.56 5.56
N GLU A 26 12.09 -8.22 6.71
CA GLU A 26 11.36 -7.94 7.95
C GLU A 26 10.47 -6.70 7.82
N GLN A 27 11.00 -5.62 7.24
CA GLN A 27 10.21 -4.41 7.01
C GLN A 27 9.05 -4.65 6.03
N LEU A 28 9.27 -5.41 4.96
CA LEU A 28 8.20 -5.83 4.03
C LEU A 28 7.16 -6.72 4.70
N ALA A 29 7.54 -7.55 5.68
CA ALA A 29 6.59 -8.33 6.46
C ALA A 29 5.67 -7.42 7.29
N SER A 30 6.23 -6.42 7.97
CA SER A 30 5.45 -5.41 8.71
C SER A 30 4.50 -4.62 7.80
N ILE A 31 4.91 -4.36 6.55
CA ILE A 31 4.06 -3.68 5.57
C ILE A 31 2.92 -4.59 5.06
N ASP A 32 3.18 -5.87 4.77
CA ASP A 32 2.14 -6.84 4.37
C ASP A 32 1.07 -7.02 5.46
N GLU A 33 1.47 -6.98 6.74
CA GLU A 33 0.54 -7.03 7.87
C GLU A 33 -0.31 -5.76 7.97
N GLY A 34 0.31 -4.56 7.90
CA GLY A 34 -0.45 -3.31 7.91
C GLY A 34 -1.42 -3.18 6.73
N LEU A 35 -1.05 -3.62 5.53
CA LEU A 35 -1.94 -3.66 4.37
C LEU A 35 -3.07 -4.69 4.55
N MET A 36 -2.81 -5.82 5.20
CA MET A 36 -3.83 -6.82 5.51
C MET A 36 -4.89 -6.25 6.45
N GLU A 37 -4.47 -5.59 7.54
CA GLU A 37 -5.39 -4.96 8.50
C GLU A 37 -6.30 -3.95 7.80
N LEU A 38 -5.73 -3.07 6.96
CA LEU A 38 -6.50 -2.09 6.18
C LEU A 38 -7.49 -2.74 5.23
N THR A 39 -7.09 -3.81 4.53
CA THR A 39 -7.99 -4.54 3.63
C THR A 39 -9.13 -5.22 4.41
N GLU A 40 -8.85 -5.75 5.60
CA GLU A 40 -9.89 -6.38 6.44
C GLU A 40 -10.86 -5.35 7.03
N GLU A 41 -10.35 -4.18 7.45
CA GLU A 41 -11.17 -3.08 7.95
C GLU A 41 -12.15 -2.55 6.88
N GLN A 42 -11.72 -2.45 5.62
CA GLN A 42 -12.60 -2.11 4.49
C GLN A 42 -13.78 -3.05 4.33
N THR A 43 -13.56 -4.34 4.55
CA THR A 43 -14.61 -5.36 4.38
C THR A 43 -15.57 -5.44 5.57
N THR A 44 -15.18 -4.90 6.73
CA THR A 44 -15.89 -5.09 8.01
C THR A 44 -16.52 -3.82 8.54
N GLN A 45 -16.03 -2.64 8.16
CA GLN A 45 -16.50 -1.34 8.62
C GLN A 45 -16.65 -0.37 7.46
N ASP A 46 -17.74 0.41 7.49
CA ASP A 46 -17.93 1.62 6.67
C ASP A 46 -16.94 2.68 7.20
N THR A 47 -15.67 2.51 6.81
CA THR A 47 -14.56 3.31 7.29
C THR A 47 -14.48 4.57 6.44
N ASP A 48 -14.26 5.71 7.10
CA ASP A 48 -14.12 6.98 6.40
C ASP A 48 -12.89 6.94 5.47
N PRO A 49 -13.06 7.23 4.17
CA PRO A 49 -12.00 7.07 3.16
C PRO A 49 -10.78 7.98 3.43
N ALA A 50 -10.98 9.14 4.07
CA ALA A 50 -9.87 10.01 4.43
C ALA A 50 -9.01 9.40 5.55
N THR A 51 -9.63 8.68 6.48
CA THR A 51 -8.91 7.95 7.54
C THR A 51 -8.07 6.81 6.97
N GLU A 52 -8.56 6.11 5.94
CA GLU A 52 -7.82 5.04 5.28
C GLU A 52 -6.60 5.58 4.51
N VAL A 53 -6.77 6.68 3.80
CA VAL A 53 -5.69 7.38 3.09
C VAL A 53 -4.61 7.88 4.07
N ASP A 54 -5.00 8.38 5.24
CA ASP A 54 -4.04 8.83 6.27
C ASP A 54 -3.19 7.66 6.78
N ARG A 55 -3.81 6.50 7.02
CA ARG A 55 -3.12 5.27 7.47
C ARG A 55 -2.15 4.69 6.42
N LEU A 56 -2.34 4.98 5.15
CA LEU A 56 -1.43 4.56 4.08
C LEU A 56 -0.15 5.39 4.02
N THR A 57 -0.18 6.65 4.47
CA THR A 57 0.99 7.54 4.48
C THR A 57 2.24 6.91 5.13
N PRO A 58 2.19 6.38 6.37
CA PRO A 58 3.36 5.74 6.98
C PRO A 58 3.81 4.46 6.26
N ILE A 59 2.92 3.79 5.52
CA ILE A 59 3.27 2.62 4.70
C ILE A 59 4.06 3.06 3.46
N GLU A 60 3.61 4.13 2.80
CA GLU A 60 4.30 4.70 1.64
C GLU A 60 5.70 5.23 2.00
N GLU A 61 5.85 5.89 3.14
CA GLU A 61 7.16 6.36 3.62
C GLU A 61 8.12 5.19 3.85
N LYS A 62 7.64 4.09 4.43
CA LYS A 62 8.45 2.88 4.61
C LYS A 62 8.83 2.25 3.26
N LEU A 63 7.88 2.14 2.32
CA LEU A 63 8.16 1.63 0.97
C LEU A 63 9.16 2.52 0.22
N ALA A 64 9.07 3.83 0.36
CA ALA A 64 10.02 4.77 -0.23
C ALA A 64 11.43 4.60 0.33
N GLY A 65 11.56 4.44 1.65
CA GLY A 65 12.85 4.15 2.29
C GLY A 65 13.43 2.80 1.88
N LEU A 66 12.57 1.79 1.69
CA LEU A 66 12.98 0.48 1.19
C LEU A 66 13.40 0.49 -0.27
N LEU A 67 12.82 1.36 -1.10
CA LEU A 67 13.16 1.47 -2.51
C LEU A 67 14.64 1.84 -2.71
N ASP A 68 15.17 2.73 -1.88
CA ASP A 68 16.58 3.15 -1.90
C ASP A 68 17.54 2.01 -1.50
N ALA A 69 17.06 1.11 -0.63
CA ALA A 69 17.82 -0.04 -0.14
C ALA A 69 17.62 -1.32 -0.98
N ALA A 70 16.64 -1.34 -1.89
CA ALA A 70 16.31 -2.47 -2.73
C ALA A 70 17.01 -2.38 -4.10
N SER A 71 17.04 -3.48 -4.83
CA SER A 71 17.54 -3.52 -6.20
C SER A 71 16.87 -4.64 -6.99
N GLY A 72 16.86 -4.50 -8.32
CA GLY A 72 16.36 -5.52 -9.24
C GLY A 72 14.85 -5.79 -9.10
N ASP A 73 14.47 -7.06 -9.08
CA ASP A 73 13.06 -7.46 -8.95
C ASP A 73 12.41 -6.94 -7.67
N THR A 74 13.16 -6.86 -6.56
CA THR A 74 12.61 -6.35 -5.29
C THR A 74 12.25 -4.88 -5.40
N GLU A 75 13.09 -4.06 -6.03
CA GLU A 75 12.82 -2.64 -6.30
C GLU A 75 11.57 -2.48 -7.17
N THR A 76 11.47 -3.28 -8.24
CA THR A 76 10.30 -3.28 -9.14
C THR A 76 9.01 -3.58 -8.39
N GLN A 77 9.02 -4.60 -7.54
CA GLN A 77 7.83 -4.99 -6.76
C GLN A 77 7.47 -3.94 -5.69
N ILE A 78 8.45 -3.27 -5.07
CA ILE A 78 8.17 -2.16 -4.15
C ILE A 78 7.58 -0.96 -4.91
N ALA A 79 8.08 -0.67 -6.11
CA ALA A 79 7.53 0.39 -6.96
C ALA A 79 6.07 0.11 -7.36
N GLU A 80 5.76 -1.11 -7.79
CA GLU A 80 4.38 -1.54 -8.08
C GLU A 80 3.46 -1.40 -6.88
N ALA A 81 3.94 -1.74 -5.67
CA ALA A 81 3.15 -1.58 -4.46
C ALA A 81 2.80 -0.12 -4.16
N ARG A 82 3.75 0.79 -4.39
CA ARG A 82 3.53 2.24 -4.22
C ARG A 82 2.56 2.79 -5.25
N ASP A 83 2.69 2.39 -6.51
CA ASP A 83 1.79 2.81 -7.59
C ASP A 83 0.34 2.40 -7.28
N ALA A 84 0.13 1.17 -6.80
CA ALA A 84 -1.19 0.71 -6.38
C ALA A 84 -1.77 1.52 -5.21
N ILE A 85 -0.94 1.88 -4.21
CA ILE A 85 -1.38 2.74 -3.09
C ILE A 85 -1.73 4.14 -3.59
N ASP A 86 -0.95 4.70 -4.52
CA ASP A 86 -1.22 6.02 -5.09
C ASP A 86 -2.53 6.04 -5.90
N ILE A 87 -2.78 5.00 -6.71
CA ILE A 87 -4.06 4.83 -7.42
C ILE A 87 -5.21 4.73 -6.42
N PHE A 88 -5.07 3.95 -5.35
CA PHE A 88 -6.08 3.87 -4.29
C PHE A 88 -6.39 5.25 -3.69
N ARG A 89 -5.36 6.05 -3.39
CA ARG A 89 -5.52 7.41 -2.86
C ARG A 89 -6.24 8.31 -3.86
N GLN A 90 -5.91 8.23 -5.14
CA GLN A 90 -6.58 9.00 -6.19
C GLN A 90 -8.06 8.61 -6.26
N GLU A 91 -8.38 7.33 -6.35
CA GLU A 91 -9.76 6.84 -6.41
C GLU A 91 -10.60 7.32 -5.20
N HIS A 92 -10.01 7.36 -4.00
CA HIS A 92 -10.67 7.82 -2.77
C HIS A 92 -10.73 9.37 -2.63
N THR A 93 -9.79 10.10 -3.23
CA THR A 93 -9.78 11.58 -3.21
C THR A 93 -10.73 12.17 -4.26
N GLU A 94 -10.82 11.53 -5.42
CA GLU A 94 -11.74 11.91 -6.50
C GLU A 94 -13.20 11.79 -6.05
N TRP A 95 -13.52 10.79 -5.23
CA TRP A 95 -14.85 10.61 -4.62
C TRP A 95 -15.24 11.75 -3.65
N ASP A 96 -14.29 12.37 -2.94
CA ASP A 96 -14.58 13.50 -2.03
C ASP A 96 -14.84 14.80 -2.81
N THR A 97 -14.30 14.91 -4.02
CA THR A 97 -14.39 16.12 -4.86
C THR A 97 -15.70 16.19 -5.66
N GLU A 98 -16.40 15.06 -5.83
CA GLU A 98 -17.61 14.93 -6.66
C GLU A 98 -18.95 15.06 -5.90
N GLN A 99 -18.93 15.38 -4.60
CA GLN A 99 -20.14 15.73 -3.83
C GLN A 99 -20.38 17.25 -3.88
N PRO A 100 -21.25 17.79 -4.76
CA PRO A 100 -21.69 19.16 -4.63
C PRO A 100 -22.41 19.33 -3.30
N ARG A 101 -21.89 20.20 -2.44
CA ARG A 101 -22.62 20.69 -1.27
C ARG A 101 -23.78 21.55 -1.77
N ASP A 102 -24.98 20.97 -1.82
CA ASP A 102 -26.24 21.72 -1.92
C ASP A 102 -27.00 21.64 -0.59
#